data_AF-A0A1F4VKH7-F1
#
_entry.id   AF-A0A1F4VKH7-F1
#
_cell.length_a   1.000
_cell.length_b   1.000
_cell.length_c   1.000
_cell.angle_alpha   90.00
_cell.angle_beta   90.00
_cell.angle_gamma   90.00
#
_symmetry.space_group_name_H-M   'P 1'
#
loop_
_entity.id
_entity.type
_entity.pdbx_description
1 polymer ?
#
loop_
_entity_poly.entity_id
_entity_poly.type
_entity_poly.pdbx_seq_one_letter_code
_entity_poly.pdbx_strand_id
1 'polypeptide(L)'
;MKKNLLIIAVFVVVVAVGVRFLYPVFAGCNVSVVSKSKIISVKISNKKLFKTFANSLLHCEKGYFKVGHPYEGTGPFFVKSVKIIVDDSKYQNVVYVGKNADGSLGTELSSFDFEFVRGIAIIHLSFTSEFANKNDFIDRTAFELASRIDTLYKYNNFTDRIERNYKKASASYTSKDIGLGVYAK
;
A
#
# COMPACT_ATOMS: atom_id res chain seq x y z
N MET A 1 31.31 -48.61 2.45
CA MET A 1 30.18 -47.65 2.49
C MET A 1 30.63 -46.25 2.97
N LYS A 2 31.64 -45.61 2.34
CA LYS A 2 32.21 -44.32 2.80
C LYS A 2 31.98 -43.12 1.85
N LYS A 3 31.41 -43.33 0.66
CA LYS A 3 31.22 -42.27 -0.36
C LYS A 3 29.94 -41.43 -0.17
N ASN A 4 28.92 -41.96 0.51
CA ASN A 4 27.63 -41.25 0.67
C ASN A 4 27.63 -40.22 1.81
N LEU A 5 28.54 -40.34 2.79
CA LEU A 5 28.60 -39.39 3.90
C LEU A 5 29.17 -38.03 3.48
N LEU A 6 30.10 -38.04 2.51
CA LEU A 6 30.82 -36.85 2.07
C LEU A 6 29.93 -35.94 1.20
N ILE A 7 29.00 -36.53 0.43
CA ILE A 7 28.04 -35.78 -0.40
C ILE A 7 26.99 -35.07 0.49
N ILE A 8 26.54 -35.72 1.57
CA ILE A 8 25.58 -35.14 2.51
C ILE A 8 26.20 -33.96 3.28
N ALA A 9 27.47 -34.09 3.71
CA ALA A 9 28.17 -33.00 4.40
C ALA A 9 28.39 -31.77 3.49
N VAL A 10 28.70 -31.97 2.21
CA VAL A 10 28.86 -30.86 1.25
C VAL A 10 27.52 -30.17 0.96
N PHE A 11 26.41 -30.91 0.87
CA PHE A 11 25.09 -30.30 0.68
C PHE A 11 24.63 -29.48 1.90
N VAL A 12 24.88 -29.95 3.12
CA VAL A 12 24.51 -29.23 4.35
C VAL A 12 25.33 -27.96 4.52
N VAL A 13 26.60 -27.94 4.12
CA VAL A 13 27.44 -26.73 4.17
C VAL A 13 27.04 -25.72 3.08
N VAL A 14 26.67 -26.17 1.87
CA VAL A 14 26.17 -25.25 0.82
C VAL A 14 24.82 -24.66 1.20
N VAL A 15 23.94 -25.41 1.87
CA VAL A 15 22.70 -24.86 2.44
C VAL A 15 23.00 -23.89 3.59
N ALA A 16 23.94 -24.20 4.49
CA ALA A 16 24.28 -23.31 5.60
C ALA A 16 24.98 -22.00 5.17
N VAL A 17 25.73 -22.01 4.06
CA VAL A 17 26.40 -20.81 3.51
C VAL A 17 25.46 -20.06 2.56
N GLY A 18 24.61 -20.74 1.79
CA GLY A 18 23.57 -20.11 0.97
C GLY A 18 22.47 -19.43 1.79
N VAL A 19 22.20 -19.92 3.00
CA VAL A 19 21.24 -19.33 3.95
C VAL A 19 21.81 -18.09 4.66
N ARG A 20 23.14 -17.90 4.70
CA ARG A 20 23.76 -16.65 5.20
C ARG A 20 23.75 -15.50 4.19
N PHE A 21 23.40 -15.77 2.93
CA PHE A 21 23.00 -14.76 1.93
C PHE A 21 21.48 -14.56 1.86
N LEU A 22 20.72 -15.13 2.81
CA LEU A 22 19.34 -14.69 3.02
C LEU A 22 19.40 -13.29 3.62
N TYR A 23 19.01 -12.34 2.77
CA TYR A 23 18.23 -11.15 3.08
C TYR A 23 18.18 -10.79 4.57
N PRO A 24 18.63 -9.58 4.96
CA PRO A 24 18.53 -9.13 6.33
C PRO A 24 17.10 -9.40 6.80
N VAL A 25 16.99 -10.26 7.82
CA VAL A 25 15.75 -10.64 8.52
C VAL A 25 14.79 -9.47 8.43
N PHE A 26 13.82 -9.56 7.52
CA PHE A 26 13.02 -8.42 7.07
C PHE A 26 12.43 -7.75 8.31
N ALA A 27 13.04 -6.64 8.72
CA ALA A 27 12.42 -5.71 9.63
C ALA A 27 11.25 -5.14 8.83
N GLY A 28 10.11 -5.83 8.88
CA GLY A 28 8.93 -5.48 8.11
C GLY A 28 8.59 -4.02 8.34
N CYS A 29 8.09 -3.36 7.30
CA CYS A 29 7.83 -1.93 7.33
C CYS A 29 6.97 -1.55 8.53
N ASN A 30 7.41 -0.53 9.27
CA ASN A 30 6.53 0.09 10.22
C ASN A 30 5.50 0.91 9.43
N VAL A 31 4.25 0.46 9.44
CA VAL A 31 3.15 1.13 8.74
C VAL A 31 2.16 1.67 9.76
N SER A 32 1.81 2.94 9.59
CA SER A 32 0.87 3.64 10.45
C SER A 32 -0.21 4.33 9.61
N VAL A 33 -1.41 4.44 10.18
CA VAL A 33 -2.53 5.17 9.59
C VAL A 33 -2.98 6.23 10.58
N VAL A 34 -3.13 7.46 10.08
CA VAL A 34 -3.62 8.60 10.84
C VAL A 34 -4.80 9.18 10.09
N SER A 35 -5.96 9.24 10.75
CA SER A 35 -7.16 9.85 10.18
C SER A 35 -7.36 11.24 10.79
N LYS A 36 -7.27 12.27 9.94
CA LYS A 36 -7.58 13.67 10.24
C LYS A 36 -8.87 14.14 9.56
N SER A 37 -9.43 13.32 8.66
CA SER A 37 -10.67 13.63 7.95
C SER A 37 -11.84 13.92 8.91
N LYS A 38 -12.66 14.89 8.52
CA LYS A 38 -13.94 15.23 9.18
C LYS A 38 -15.07 14.31 8.74
N ILE A 39 -14.95 13.66 7.58
CA ILE A 39 -15.99 12.85 6.96
C ILE A 39 -15.84 11.38 7.37
N ILE A 40 -14.60 10.91 7.56
CA ILE A 40 -14.31 9.50 7.77
C ILE A 40 -13.30 9.30 8.90
N SER A 41 -13.47 8.21 9.65
CA SER A 41 -12.54 7.75 10.68
C SER A 41 -11.90 6.45 10.24
N VAL A 42 -10.58 6.47 10.03
CA VAL A 42 -9.79 5.26 9.74
C VAL A 42 -8.86 4.96 10.91
N LYS A 43 -8.95 3.74 11.45
CA LYS A 43 -8.09 3.27 12.55
C LYS A 43 -7.64 1.85 12.30
N ILE A 44 -6.44 1.50 12.78
CA ILE A 44 -5.97 0.11 12.78
C ILE A 44 -6.75 -0.65 13.85
N SER A 45 -7.63 -1.56 13.44
CA SER A 45 -8.44 -2.39 14.34
C SER A 45 -7.69 -3.65 14.79
N ASN A 46 -6.81 -4.19 13.94
CA ASN A 46 -5.93 -5.31 14.26
C ASN A 46 -4.51 -5.06 13.74
N LYS A 47 -3.59 -4.72 14.65
CA LYS A 47 -2.19 -4.41 14.33
C LYS A 47 -1.45 -5.56 13.64
N LYS A 48 -1.73 -6.82 14.01
CA LYS A 48 -1.05 -7.99 13.44
C LYS A 48 -1.48 -8.20 11.98
N LEU A 49 -2.79 -8.20 11.72
CA LEU A 49 -3.34 -8.32 10.36
C LEU A 49 -2.85 -7.17 9.47
N PHE A 50 -2.94 -5.93 9.97
CA PHE A 50 -2.52 -4.76 9.21
C PHE A 50 -1.01 -4.78 8.89
N LYS A 51 -0.17 -5.23 9.84
CA LYS A 51 1.26 -5.40 9.59
C LYS A 51 1.54 -6.49 8.55
N THR A 52 0.84 -7.63 8.61
CA THR A 52 0.97 -8.70 7.62
C THR A 52 0.58 -8.21 6.22
N PHE A 53 -0.57 -7.54 6.14
CA PHE A 53 -1.05 -6.92 4.90
C PHE A 53 -0.04 -5.93 4.32
N ALA A 54 0.44 -4.98 5.14
CA ALA A 54 1.40 -3.99 4.68
C ALA A 54 2.72 -4.62 4.21
N ASN A 55 3.24 -5.60 4.94
CA ASN A 55 4.45 -6.32 4.56
C ASN A 55 4.28 -7.20 3.30
N SER A 56 3.04 -7.56 2.94
CA SER A 56 2.76 -8.28 1.69
C SER A 56 2.84 -7.37 0.45
N LEU A 57 2.69 -6.06 0.65
CA LEU A 57 2.73 -5.06 -0.41
C LEU A 57 4.07 -4.32 -0.46
N LEU A 58 4.75 -4.19 0.68
CA LEU A 58 5.94 -3.38 0.82
C LEU A 58 7.03 -4.05 1.65
N HIS A 59 8.24 -4.06 1.10
CA HIS A 59 9.46 -4.44 1.79
C HIS A 59 10.27 -3.19 2.11
N CYS A 60 10.61 -2.96 3.38
CA CYS A 60 11.38 -1.78 3.81
C CYS A 60 12.86 -1.99 3.51
N GLU A 61 13.21 -1.71 2.27
CA GLU A 61 14.56 -1.83 1.75
C GLU A 61 14.95 -0.62 0.91
N LYS A 62 16.17 -0.61 0.42
CA LYS A 62 16.63 0.39 -0.53
C LYS A 62 16.06 0.04 -1.89
N GLY A 63 15.29 0.94 -2.49
CA GLY A 63 14.55 0.68 -3.72
C GLY A 63 14.24 1.97 -4.48
N TYR A 64 13.64 1.83 -5.66
CA TYR A 64 13.16 2.96 -6.44
C TYR A 64 11.72 3.26 -6.01
N PHE A 65 11.52 4.37 -5.30
CA PHE A 65 10.21 4.72 -4.73
C PHE A 65 9.66 5.98 -5.37
N LYS A 66 8.35 5.99 -5.64
CA LYS A 66 7.64 7.20 -6.06
C LYS A 66 7.62 8.17 -4.89
N VAL A 67 8.05 9.40 -5.15
CA VAL A 67 8.01 10.50 -4.21
C VAL A 67 7.23 11.65 -4.86
N GLY A 68 6.40 12.30 -4.07
CA GLY A 68 5.85 13.60 -4.38
C GLY A 68 6.42 14.62 -3.40
N HIS A 69 5.92 15.85 -3.51
CA HIS A 69 6.30 17.08 -2.80
C HIS A 69 7.48 17.02 -1.79
N PRO A 70 8.52 17.89 -1.91
CA PRO A 70 8.66 19.01 -2.85
C PRO A 70 9.24 18.62 -4.22
N TYR A 71 9.54 17.33 -4.44
CA TYR A 71 10.05 16.82 -5.70
C TYR A 71 9.11 15.73 -6.21
N GLU A 72 8.57 15.92 -7.41
CA GLU A 72 7.86 14.85 -8.10
C GLU A 72 8.86 14.01 -8.88
N GLY A 73 8.86 12.70 -8.62
CA GLY A 73 9.71 11.81 -9.39
C GLY A 73 9.84 10.43 -8.77
N THR A 74 10.89 9.73 -9.19
CA THR A 74 11.26 8.44 -8.61
C THR A 74 12.76 8.40 -8.48
N GLY A 75 13.23 7.85 -7.38
CA GLY A 75 14.65 7.77 -7.10
C GLY A 75 14.99 6.65 -6.13
N PRO A 76 16.29 6.34 -5.97
CA PRO A 76 16.75 5.35 -5.03
C PRO A 76 16.60 5.90 -3.61
N PHE A 77 15.51 5.53 -2.94
CA PHE A 77 15.24 5.90 -1.56
C PHE A 77 15.35 4.69 -0.64
N PHE A 78 15.65 4.95 0.63
CA PHE A 78 15.57 3.96 1.68
C PHE A 78 14.34 4.24 2.54
N VAL A 79 13.32 3.39 2.40
CA VAL A 79 12.08 3.51 3.18
C VAL A 79 12.23 2.69 4.46
N LYS A 80 12.14 3.37 5.60
CA LYS A 80 12.12 2.76 6.95
C LYS A 80 10.69 2.57 7.46
N SER A 81 9.78 3.44 7.04
CA SER A 81 8.39 3.41 7.47
C SER A 81 7.47 4.04 6.44
N VAL A 82 6.21 3.62 6.48
CA VAL A 82 5.12 4.24 5.73
C VAL A 82 4.11 4.84 6.68
N LYS A 83 3.72 6.08 6.39
CA LYS A 83 2.68 6.78 7.11
C LYS A 83 1.57 7.12 6.13
N ILE A 84 0.35 6.68 6.43
CA ILE A 84 -0.81 7.03 5.63
C ILE A 84 -1.60 8.07 6.40
N ILE A 85 -1.83 9.22 5.78
CA ILE A 85 -2.63 10.31 6.32
C ILE A 85 -3.90 10.37 5.50
N VAL A 86 -5.03 10.20 6.19
CA VAL A 86 -6.36 10.32 5.61
C VAL A 86 -6.96 11.64 6.05
N ASP A 87 -7.10 12.59 5.14
CA ASP A 87 -7.64 13.94 5.41
C ASP A 87 -8.59 14.42 4.30
N ASP A 88 -9.03 15.67 4.39
CA ASP A 88 -10.03 16.25 3.49
C ASP A 88 -9.39 17.20 2.44
N SER A 89 -8.06 17.18 2.31
CA SER A 89 -7.36 18.06 1.36
C SER A 89 -7.62 17.62 -0.08
N LYS A 90 -7.45 18.53 -1.04
CA LYS A 90 -7.49 18.17 -2.46
C LYS A 90 -6.07 18.03 -2.99
N TYR A 91 -5.74 16.86 -3.50
CA TYR A 91 -4.44 16.56 -4.08
C TYR A 91 -4.50 16.52 -5.61
N GLN A 92 -3.33 16.64 -6.25
CA GLN A 92 -3.25 16.69 -7.71
C GLN A 92 -3.56 15.35 -8.38
N ASN A 93 -3.19 14.23 -7.76
CA ASN A 93 -3.50 12.91 -8.32
C ASN A 93 -4.94 12.55 -7.95
N VAL A 94 -5.83 12.50 -8.93
CA VAL A 94 -7.26 12.25 -8.72
C VAL A 94 -7.66 10.92 -9.33
N VAL A 95 -8.46 10.14 -8.60
CA VAL A 95 -9.04 8.87 -9.05
C VAL A 95 -10.51 9.08 -9.34
N TYR A 96 -10.94 8.70 -10.54
CA TYR A 96 -12.34 8.73 -10.96
C TYR A 96 -12.90 7.31 -11.07
N VAL A 97 -14.19 7.14 -10.79
CA VAL A 97 -14.88 5.85 -10.94
C VAL A 97 -15.86 5.90 -12.10
N GLY A 98 -15.63 5.03 -13.08
CA GLY A 98 -16.47 4.89 -14.26
C GLY A 98 -16.25 6.00 -15.29
N LYS A 99 -17.06 5.95 -16.35
CA LYS A 99 -17.16 6.98 -17.38
C LYS A 99 -18.62 7.35 -17.57
N ASN A 100 -18.87 8.62 -17.83
CA ASN A 100 -20.20 9.10 -18.21
C ASN A 100 -20.56 8.58 -19.61
N ALA A 101 -21.84 8.65 -19.98
CA ALA A 101 -22.34 8.17 -21.28
C ALA A 101 -21.69 8.90 -22.48
N ASP A 102 -21.20 10.12 -22.27
CA ASP A 102 -20.48 10.95 -23.25
C ASP A 102 -18.97 10.63 -23.31
N GLY A 103 -18.49 9.66 -22.54
CA GLY A 103 -17.08 9.25 -22.47
C GLY A 103 -16.22 10.11 -21.54
N SER A 104 -16.76 11.15 -20.91
CA SER A 104 -16.06 11.94 -19.89
C SER A 104 -15.81 11.14 -18.61
N LEU A 105 -14.87 11.60 -17.78
CA LEU A 105 -14.55 10.99 -16.48
C LEU A 105 -15.78 11.02 -15.57
N GLY A 106 -16.04 9.91 -14.87
CA GLY A 106 -17.15 9.78 -13.93
C GLY A 106 -16.93 10.57 -12.63
N THR A 107 -17.50 10.08 -11.53
CA THR A 107 -17.40 10.75 -10.22
C THR A 107 -15.98 10.63 -9.63
N GLU A 108 -15.45 11.73 -9.11
CA GLU A 108 -14.21 11.74 -8.33
C GLU A 108 -14.40 10.89 -7.06
N LEU A 109 -13.56 9.87 -6.89
CA LEU A 109 -13.58 8.97 -5.74
C LEU A 109 -12.64 9.47 -4.64
N SER A 110 -11.40 9.75 -5.02
CA SER A 110 -10.34 10.13 -4.10
C SER A 110 -9.30 10.99 -4.79
N SER A 111 -8.56 11.75 -3.99
CA SER A 111 -7.32 12.36 -4.44
C SER A 111 -6.18 11.96 -3.50
N PHE A 112 -4.95 11.91 -4.00
CA PHE A 112 -3.79 11.49 -3.23
C PHE A 112 -2.51 12.21 -3.62
N ASP A 113 -1.54 12.19 -2.71
CA ASP A 113 -0.17 12.61 -2.98
C ASP A 113 0.82 11.76 -2.17
N PHE A 114 2.09 11.85 -2.54
CA PHE A 114 3.18 11.21 -1.83
C PHE A 114 4.14 12.27 -1.30
N GLU A 115 4.72 12.05 -0.14
CA GLU A 115 5.86 12.84 0.35
C GLU A 115 6.94 11.90 0.86
N PHE A 116 8.17 12.38 0.84
CA PHE A 116 9.29 11.63 1.39
C PHE A 116 10.13 12.47 2.34
N VAL A 117 10.14 12.10 3.61
CA VAL A 117 10.84 12.84 4.66
C VAL A 117 11.74 11.91 5.46
N ARG A 118 13.06 12.05 5.31
CA ARG A 118 14.08 11.37 6.14
C ARG A 118 13.89 9.84 6.26
N GLY A 119 13.50 9.17 5.17
CA GLY A 119 13.27 7.72 5.17
C GLY A 119 11.84 7.30 5.52
N ILE A 120 10.93 8.26 5.66
CA ILE A 120 9.49 8.02 5.87
C ILE A 120 8.79 8.35 4.56
N ALA A 121 8.14 7.36 3.94
CA ALA A 121 7.22 7.59 2.84
C ALA A 121 5.85 7.92 3.42
N ILE A 122 5.31 9.08 3.06
CA ILE A 122 4.00 9.54 3.51
C ILE A 122 3.07 9.46 2.32
N ILE A 123 1.94 8.78 2.51
CA ILE A 123 0.84 8.74 1.53
C ILE A 123 -0.26 9.63 2.09
N HIS A 124 -0.59 10.69 1.37
CA HIS A 124 -1.77 11.48 1.67
C HIS A 124 -2.94 10.98 0.83
N LEU A 125 -4.09 10.78 1.46
CA LEU A 125 -5.27 10.24 0.81
C LEU A 125 -6.50 11.00 1.29
N SER A 126 -7.30 11.46 0.34
CA SER A 126 -8.55 12.17 0.58
C SER A 126 -9.67 11.51 -0.21
N PHE A 127 -10.86 11.47 0.39
CA PHE A 127 -12.05 10.87 -0.20
C PHE A 127 -13.14 11.92 -0.37
N THR A 128 -13.90 11.83 -1.45
CA THR A 128 -15.03 12.74 -1.68
C THR A 128 -16.23 12.37 -0.82
N SER A 129 -16.98 13.39 -0.38
CA SER A 129 -18.19 13.22 0.44
C SER A 129 -19.29 12.42 -0.29
N GLU A 130 -19.38 12.53 -1.61
CA GLU A 130 -20.34 11.78 -2.44
C GLU A 130 -20.14 10.26 -2.34
N PHE A 131 -18.92 9.79 -2.07
CA PHE A 131 -18.62 8.37 -1.93
C PHE A 131 -18.73 7.84 -0.49
N ALA A 132 -18.66 8.71 0.51
CA ALA A 132 -18.79 8.35 1.92
C ALA A 132 -20.18 7.83 2.32
N ASN A 133 -21.20 8.03 1.48
CA ASN A 133 -22.61 7.68 1.75
C ASN A 133 -23.07 6.31 1.22
N LYS A 134 -22.18 5.44 0.73
CA LYS A 134 -22.56 4.11 0.20
C LYS A 134 -21.99 2.99 1.06
N ASN A 135 -22.76 1.91 1.23
CA ASN A 135 -22.39 0.72 2.02
C ASN A 135 -21.03 0.08 1.63
N ASP A 136 -20.52 0.37 0.43
CA ASP A 136 -19.22 -0.10 -0.04
C ASP A 136 -18.02 0.77 0.44
N PHE A 137 -18.27 1.91 1.09
CA PHE A 137 -17.25 2.92 1.42
C PHE A 137 -16.08 2.34 2.24
N ILE A 138 -16.38 1.41 3.14
CA ILE A 138 -15.40 0.75 4.01
C ILE A 138 -14.40 -0.09 3.21
N ASP A 139 -14.90 -0.95 2.32
CA ASP A 139 -14.06 -1.81 1.49
C ASP A 139 -13.30 -1.01 0.43
N ARG A 140 -13.89 0.09 -0.05
CA ARG A 140 -13.23 1.04 -0.95
C ARG A 140 -12.02 1.71 -0.31
N THR A 141 -12.14 2.08 0.97
CA THR A 141 -11.02 2.68 1.73
C THR A 141 -9.88 1.68 1.87
N ALA A 142 -10.18 0.43 2.24
CA ALA A 142 -9.19 -0.63 2.36
C ALA A 142 -8.43 -0.85 1.04
N PHE A 143 -9.17 -0.88 -0.06
CA PHE A 143 -8.62 -1.04 -1.40
C PHE A 143 -7.76 0.14 -1.86
N GLU A 144 -8.21 1.39 -1.67
CA GLU A 144 -7.41 2.57 -2.02
C GLU A 144 -6.09 2.59 -1.24
N LEU A 145 -6.12 2.29 0.07
CA LEU A 145 -4.90 2.17 0.87
C LEU A 145 -3.96 1.10 0.31
N ALA A 146 -4.47 -0.09 -0.03
CA ALA A 146 -3.68 -1.15 -0.64
C ALA A 146 -3.00 -0.68 -1.93
N SER A 147 -3.78 -0.05 -2.81
CA SER A 147 -3.26 0.42 -4.09
C SER A 147 -2.19 1.47 -3.94
N ARG A 148 -2.34 2.43 -3.02
CA ARG A 148 -1.33 3.49 -2.86
C ARG A 148 -0.04 2.95 -2.24
N ILE A 149 -0.14 1.97 -1.33
CA ILE A 149 1.05 1.26 -0.82
C ILE A 149 1.77 0.52 -1.95
N ASP A 150 1.05 -0.20 -2.83
CA ASP A 150 1.69 -0.90 -3.96
C ASP A 150 2.28 0.10 -4.99
N THR A 151 1.60 1.24 -5.22
CA THR A 151 2.07 2.30 -6.13
C THR A 151 3.38 2.95 -5.66
N LEU A 152 3.67 2.95 -4.35
CA LEU A 152 4.97 3.42 -3.85
C LEU A 152 6.14 2.60 -4.42
N TYR A 153 5.94 1.29 -4.64
CA TYR A 153 6.99 0.33 -4.99
C TYR A 153 6.98 -0.09 -6.47
N LYS A 154 5.81 -0.17 -7.12
CA LYS A 154 5.67 -0.62 -8.50
C LYS A 154 5.05 0.46 -9.36
N TYR A 155 5.74 0.83 -10.43
CA TYR A 155 5.20 1.66 -11.51
C TYR A 155 4.03 1.03 -12.29
N ASN A 156 3.64 -0.20 -11.97
CA ASN A 156 2.64 -0.91 -12.74
C ASN A 156 1.23 -0.33 -12.49
N ASN A 157 0.50 -0.17 -13.59
CA ASN A 157 -0.96 -0.16 -13.89
C ASN A 157 -1.99 -0.53 -12.81
N PHE A 158 -1.70 -0.52 -11.51
CA PHE A 158 -2.69 -0.77 -10.47
C PHE A 158 -3.73 0.35 -10.49
N THR A 159 -3.33 1.60 -10.75
CA THR A 159 -4.26 2.71 -11.05
C THR A 159 -5.12 2.41 -12.30
N ASP A 160 -4.55 1.95 -13.41
CA ASP A 160 -5.33 1.55 -14.60
C ASP A 160 -6.25 0.33 -14.34
N ARG A 161 -5.89 -0.51 -13.36
CA ARG A 161 -6.67 -1.68 -12.93
C ARG A 161 -7.79 -1.26 -11.97
N ILE A 162 -7.58 -0.22 -11.17
CA ILE A 162 -8.60 0.49 -10.40
C ILE A 162 -9.62 1.07 -11.38
N GLU A 163 -9.19 1.82 -12.38
CA GLU A 163 -10.09 2.45 -13.36
C GLU A 163 -10.93 1.41 -14.13
N ARG A 164 -10.32 0.29 -14.54
CA ARG A 164 -11.01 -0.73 -15.37
C ARG A 164 -11.81 -1.76 -14.57
N ASN A 165 -11.41 -2.08 -13.35
CA ASN A 165 -11.94 -3.21 -12.59
C ASN A 165 -12.24 -2.87 -11.12
N TYR A 166 -12.48 -1.58 -10.82
CA TYR A 166 -12.71 -1.06 -9.48
C TYR A 166 -13.51 -2.00 -8.57
N LYS A 167 -14.69 -2.44 -9.02
CA LYS A 167 -15.58 -3.33 -8.24
C LYS A 167 -14.97 -4.71 -7.94
N LYS A 168 -14.24 -5.31 -8.89
CA LYS A 168 -13.58 -6.62 -8.69
C LYS A 168 -12.34 -6.48 -7.81
N ALA A 169 -11.61 -5.38 -7.99
CA ALA A 169 -10.38 -5.12 -7.26
C ALA A 169 -10.66 -4.73 -5.79
N SER A 170 -11.73 -3.97 -5.53
CA SER A 170 -12.17 -3.65 -4.16
C SER A 170 -12.60 -4.89 -3.38
N ALA A 171 -13.14 -5.91 -4.05
CA ALA A 171 -13.46 -7.19 -3.42
C ALA A 171 -12.21 -8.01 -3.00
N SER A 172 -11.01 -7.63 -3.47
CA SER A 172 -9.76 -8.32 -3.10
C SER A 172 -9.21 -7.90 -1.74
N TYR A 173 -9.64 -6.75 -1.20
CA TYR A 173 -9.17 -6.22 0.07
C TYR A 173 -10.35 -5.65 0.86
N THR A 174 -10.87 -6.43 1.81
CA THR A 174 -11.89 -5.93 2.74
C THR A 174 -11.21 -5.30 3.96
N SER A 175 -11.87 -4.35 4.62
CA SER A 175 -11.30 -3.70 5.81
C SER A 175 -11.00 -4.71 6.93
N LYS A 176 -11.85 -5.74 7.06
CA LYS A 176 -11.72 -6.81 8.04
C LYS A 176 -10.47 -7.65 7.79
N ASP A 177 -10.24 -8.04 6.54
CA ASP A 177 -9.12 -8.93 6.17
C ASP A 177 -7.76 -8.24 6.35
N ILE A 178 -7.73 -6.92 6.20
CA ILE A 178 -6.51 -6.13 6.39
C ILE A 178 -6.38 -5.51 7.78
N GLY A 179 -7.34 -5.74 8.69
CA GLY A 179 -7.27 -5.23 10.07
C GLY A 179 -7.46 -3.70 10.19
N LEU A 180 -8.29 -3.11 9.33
CA LEU A 180 -8.73 -1.72 9.41
C LEU A 180 -10.17 -1.60 9.93
N GLY A 181 -10.39 -0.63 10.80
CA GLY A 181 -11.71 -0.11 11.13
C GLY A 181 -11.93 1.21 10.39
N VAL A 182 -12.99 1.27 9.58
CA VAL A 182 -13.38 2.45 8.81
C VAL A 182 -14.82 2.79 9.19
N TYR A 183 -15.09 4.06 9.48
CA TYR A 183 -16.40 4.53 9.91
C TYR A 183 -16.66 5.90 9.27
N ALA A 184 -17.88 6.15 8.80
CA ALA A 184 -18.31 7.52 8.51
C ALA A 184 -18.42 8.31 9.83
N LYS A 185 -18.21 9.63 9.77
CA LYS A 185 -18.38 10.57 10.89
C LYS A 185 -19.60 11.44 10.68
#